data_AF-A0AAV0RCM7-F1
#
_entry.id   AF-A0AAV0RCM7-F1
#
_cell.length_a   1.000
_cell.length_b   1.000
_cell.length_c   1.000
_cell.angle_alpha   90.00
_cell.angle_beta   90.00
_cell.angle_gamma   90.00
#
_symmetry.space_group_name_H-M   'P 1'
#
loop_
_entity.id
_entity.type
_entity.pdbx_description
1 polymer ?
#
loop_
_entity_poly.entity_id
_entity_poly.type
_entity_poly.pdbx_seq_one_letter_code
_entity_poly.pdbx_strand_id
1 'polypeptide(L)'
;MAQVLHPDGDSVAEALRHAKPSTLTRLVSAYFTHSEETTRLCLLLHRSVHRARAMYHPLHRLLQVLPLNHHLSGSQCDAAFDAFLHFDKFHNPFPPPGSHNFQEMRQCFSQLRHKLNQRLHKSRSRIRLARRATLASALCVVGSTVAIAASAVVIATHALAAIVACPFCTTAAYLPANNNFLTRKEAAHVKQLDAAARGAYVLNNDLDTIDRLVARLYDAVESDRYLIRLGLERGKEVYTVTEVMKQVQRNQVYLMHQLGDLEEHICLCFNAVNRARSLLLQEIHLYQTPSSS
;
A
#
# COMPACT_ATOMS: atom_id res chain seq x y z
N MET A 1 -9.57 6.30 20.42
CA MET A 1 -8.78 6.01 19.20
C MET A 1 -9.31 6.93 18.10
N ALA A 2 -8.77 8.14 18.06
CA ALA A 2 -9.08 9.12 17.04
C ALA A 2 -8.56 8.63 15.67
N GLN A 3 -9.35 8.87 14.63
CA GLN A 3 -9.14 8.61 13.18
C GLN A 3 -7.80 7.93 12.80
N VAL A 4 -7.82 6.59 12.65
CA VAL A 4 -6.66 5.82 12.12
C VAL A 4 -6.56 5.96 10.60
N LEU A 5 -7.69 6.21 9.94
CA LEU A 5 -7.80 6.32 8.49
C LEU A 5 -7.86 7.77 8.05
N HIS A 6 -7.03 8.11 7.08
CA HIS A 6 -7.01 9.42 6.43
C HIS A 6 -7.00 9.26 4.90
N PRO A 7 -7.95 9.88 4.19
CA PRO A 7 -9.19 10.50 4.68
C PRO A 7 -10.08 9.51 5.48
N ASP A 8 -10.91 10.02 6.38
CA ASP A 8 -11.88 9.23 7.16
C ASP A 8 -13.06 8.76 6.28
N GLY A 9 -13.94 7.93 6.85
CA GLY A 9 -15.09 7.37 6.14
C GLY A 9 -16.12 8.41 5.70
N ASP A 10 -16.36 9.45 6.51
CA ASP A 10 -17.34 10.49 6.22
C ASP A 10 -16.87 11.38 5.06
N SER A 11 -15.59 11.76 5.07
CA SER A 11 -14.92 12.47 3.99
C SER A 11 -15.02 11.71 2.66
N VAL A 12 -14.81 10.39 2.70
CA VAL A 12 -14.93 9.51 1.53
C VAL A 12 -16.38 9.42 1.05
N ALA A 13 -17.33 9.21 1.97
CA ALA A 13 -18.75 9.10 1.64
C ALA A 13 -19.26 10.39 0.98
N GLU A 14 -18.86 11.55 1.50
CA GLU A 14 -19.24 12.84 0.94
C GLU A 14 -18.70 13.06 -0.47
N ALA A 15 -17.42 12.72 -0.70
CA ALA A 15 -16.85 12.80 -2.04
C ALA A 15 -17.53 11.82 -3.00
N LEU A 16 -17.88 10.61 -2.55
CA LEU A 16 -18.57 9.65 -3.40
C LEU A 16 -20.00 10.07 -3.74
N ARG A 17 -20.73 10.76 -2.83
CA ARG A 17 -22.08 11.29 -3.10
C ARG A 17 -22.11 12.24 -4.30
N HIS A 18 -21.09 13.07 -4.43
CA HIS A 18 -21.00 14.09 -5.49
C HIS A 18 -20.33 13.56 -6.77
N ALA A 19 -19.82 12.33 -6.76
CA ALA A 19 -19.10 11.76 -7.88
C ALA A 19 -20.03 11.12 -8.92
N LYS A 20 -19.76 11.37 -10.22
CA LYS A 20 -20.50 10.72 -11.30
C LYS A 20 -20.32 9.19 -11.24
N PRO A 21 -21.40 8.39 -11.32
CA PRO A 21 -21.29 6.93 -11.36
C PRO A 21 -20.43 6.46 -12.54
N SER A 22 -19.39 5.70 -12.24
CA SER A 22 -18.49 5.11 -13.24
C SER A 22 -17.87 3.83 -12.70
N THR A 23 -17.25 3.04 -13.59
CA THR A 23 -16.46 1.88 -13.18
C THR A 23 -15.34 2.26 -12.19
N LEU A 24 -14.78 3.47 -12.30
CA LEU A 24 -13.73 3.94 -11.38
C LEU A 24 -14.30 4.24 -10.00
N THR A 25 -15.40 5.00 -9.93
CA THR A 25 -16.08 5.35 -8.67
C THR A 25 -16.52 4.11 -7.90
N ARG A 26 -17.02 3.07 -8.60
CA ARG A 26 -17.37 1.78 -7.98
C ARG A 26 -16.16 1.03 -7.42
N LEU A 27 -15.05 1.00 -8.15
CA LEU A 27 -13.82 0.33 -7.69
C LEU A 27 -13.16 1.08 -6.54
N VAL A 28 -13.24 2.41 -6.53
CA VAL A 28 -12.74 3.23 -5.43
C VAL A 28 -13.61 3.07 -4.19
N SER A 29 -14.93 3.00 -4.32
CA SER A 29 -15.84 2.68 -3.21
C SER A 29 -15.56 1.29 -2.62
N ALA A 30 -15.38 0.27 -3.46
CA ALA A 30 -14.98 -1.06 -3.01
C ALA A 30 -13.62 -1.04 -2.28
N TYR A 31 -12.64 -0.30 -2.81
CA TYR A 31 -11.35 -0.11 -2.15
C TYR A 31 -11.48 0.51 -0.76
N PHE A 32 -12.27 1.58 -0.63
CA PHE A 32 -12.44 2.24 0.66
C PHE A 32 -13.05 1.30 1.70
N THR A 33 -14.05 0.52 1.31
CA THR A 33 -14.66 -0.52 2.16
C THR A 33 -13.61 -1.55 2.60
N HIS A 34 -12.87 -2.15 1.66
CA HIS A 34 -11.85 -3.16 2.01
C HIS A 34 -10.64 -2.57 2.75
N SER A 35 -10.35 -1.28 2.59
CA SER A 35 -9.31 -0.59 3.35
C SER A 35 -9.68 -0.41 4.83
N GLU A 36 -10.97 -0.28 5.15
CA GLU A 36 -11.47 -0.25 6.52
C GLU A 36 -11.37 -1.63 7.18
N GLU A 37 -11.74 -2.69 6.44
CA GLU A 37 -11.56 -4.07 6.91
C GLU A 37 -10.09 -4.41 7.15
N THR A 38 -9.21 -4.01 6.22
CA THR A 38 -7.76 -4.19 6.34
C THR A 38 -7.22 -3.46 7.57
N THR A 39 -7.65 -2.21 7.79
CA THR A 39 -7.27 -1.40 8.96
C THR A 39 -7.73 -2.07 10.25
N ARG A 40 -8.96 -2.59 10.30
CA ARG A 40 -9.49 -3.31 11.46
C ARG A 40 -8.67 -4.57 11.77
N LEU A 41 -8.28 -5.32 10.74
CA LEU A 41 -7.41 -6.48 10.88
C LEU A 41 -6.02 -6.10 11.40
N CYS A 42 -5.38 -5.09 10.82
CA CYS A 42 -4.10 -4.56 11.28
C CYS A 42 -4.15 -4.11 12.76
N LEU A 43 -5.23 -3.44 13.19
CA LEU A 43 -5.41 -3.05 14.60
C LEU A 43 -5.57 -4.28 15.52
N LEU A 44 -6.29 -5.31 15.07
CA LEU A 44 -6.42 -6.57 15.81
C LEU A 44 -5.05 -7.22 15.98
N LEU A 45 -4.30 -7.38 14.88
CA LEU A 45 -2.99 -8.01 14.90
C LEU A 45 -1.97 -7.21 15.71
N HIS A 46 -2.02 -5.88 15.68
CA HIS A 46 -1.18 -5.04 16.53
C HIS A 46 -1.44 -5.31 18.02
N ARG A 47 -2.71 -5.48 18.42
CA ARG A 47 -3.05 -5.90 19.79
C ARG A 47 -2.58 -7.32 20.08
N SER A 48 -2.63 -8.23 19.10
CA SER A 48 -2.11 -9.60 19.24
C SER A 48 -0.60 -9.61 19.50
N VAL A 49 0.17 -8.74 18.83
CA VAL A 49 1.62 -8.58 19.09
C VAL A 49 1.86 -8.17 20.54
N HIS A 50 1.16 -7.16 21.05
CA HIS A 50 1.31 -6.71 22.45
C HIS A 50 0.91 -7.80 23.46
N ARG A 51 -0.17 -8.54 23.18
CA ARG A 51 -0.59 -9.67 24.01
C ARG A 51 0.44 -10.80 24.01
N ALA A 52 1.02 -11.12 22.85
CA ALA A 52 2.09 -12.10 22.74
C ALA A 52 3.31 -11.68 23.56
N ARG A 53 3.76 -10.42 23.43
CA ARG A 53 4.87 -9.88 24.23
C ARG A 53 4.60 -9.99 25.73
N ALA A 54 3.40 -9.65 26.18
CA ALA A 54 3.01 -9.76 27.59
C ALA A 54 3.01 -11.22 28.07
N MET A 55 2.47 -12.14 27.27
CA MET A 55 2.41 -13.57 27.56
C MET A 55 3.81 -14.19 27.73
N TYR A 56 4.77 -13.82 26.87
CA TYR A 56 6.16 -14.32 26.94
C TYR A 56 7.05 -13.55 27.93
N HIS A 57 6.60 -12.40 28.45
CA HIS A 57 7.45 -11.52 29.25
C HIS A 57 8.09 -12.19 30.48
N PRO A 58 7.37 -12.99 31.30
CA PRO A 58 7.97 -13.65 32.45
C PRO A 58 9.05 -14.66 32.05
N LEU A 59 8.79 -15.45 30.99
CA LEU A 59 9.75 -16.42 30.46
C LEU A 59 11.01 -15.72 29.95
N HIS A 60 10.84 -14.61 29.22
CA HIS A 60 11.96 -13.81 28.73
C HIS A 60 12.81 -13.25 29.86
N ARG A 61 12.17 -12.72 30.90
CA ARG A 61 12.88 -12.18 32.08
C ARG A 61 13.75 -13.23 32.76
N LEU A 62 13.25 -14.46 32.88
CA LEU A 62 14.01 -15.58 33.45
C LEU A 62 15.17 -15.99 32.53
N LEU A 63 14.93 -16.10 31.23
CA LEU A 63 15.95 -16.49 30.25
C LEU A 63 17.13 -15.50 30.15
N GLN A 64 16.91 -14.22 30.49
CA GLN A 64 17.98 -13.22 30.54
C GLN A 64 18.95 -13.40 31.72
N VAL A 65 18.52 -14.04 32.82
CA VAL A 65 19.29 -14.13 34.07
C VAL A 65 19.75 -15.56 34.40
N LEU A 66 19.27 -16.56 33.66
CA LEU A 66 19.56 -17.97 33.91
C LEU A 66 20.68 -18.50 32.99
N PRO A 67 21.74 -19.11 33.54
CA PRO A 67 22.71 -19.85 32.75
C PRO A 67 22.14 -21.24 32.38
N LEU A 68 21.37 -21.33 31.29
CA LEU A 68 20.69 -22.57 30.87
C LEU A 68 21.61 -23.72 30.40
N ASN A 69 22.94 -23.55 30.50
CA ASN A 69 23.92 -24.61 30.21
C ASN A 69 23.97 -25.68 31.32
N HIS A 70 23.33 -25.46 32.47
CA HIS A 70 23.29 -26.39 33.60
C HIS A 70 21.85 -26.63 34.10
N HIS A 71 21.68 -27.59 35.01
CA HIS A 71 20.40 -27.81 35.69
C HIS A 71 20.00 -26.59 36.52
N LEU A 72 18.73 -26.23 36.47
CA LEU A 72 18.18 -25.15 37.30
C LEU A 72 18.30 -25.53 38.79
N SER A 73 18.62 -24.56 39.64
CA SER A 73 18.47 -24.75 41.09
C SER A 73 16.99 -24.89 41.45
N GLY A 74 16.69 -25.35 42.67
CA GLY A 74 15.29 -25.50 43.14
C GLY A 74 14.48 -24.20 43.02
N SER A 75 15.04 -23.06 43.46
CA SER A 75 14.37 -21.76 43.37
C SER A 75 14.20 -21.26 41.93
N GLN A 76 15.14 -21.59 41.04
CA GLN A 76 15.02 -21.26 39.61
C GLN A 76 13.97 -22.13 38.92
N CYS A 77 13.89 -23.41 39.31
CA CYS A 77 12.84 -24.33 38.86
C CYS A 77 11.45 -23.84 39.28
N ASP A 78 11.30 -23.42 40.54
CA ASP A 78 10.05 -22.83 41.04
C ASP A 78 9.64 -21.59 40.23
N ALA A 79 10.57 -20.66 40.00
CA ALA A 79 10.31 -19.45 39.23
C ALA A 79 9.93 -19.76 37.76
N ALA A 80 10.60 -20.73 37.13
CA ALA A 80 10.27 -21.18 35.77
C ALA A 80 8.88 -21.82 35.71
N PHE A 81 8.55 -22.66 36.69
CA PHE A 81 7.23 -23.27 36.80
C PHE A 81 6.12 -22.22 37.01
N ASP A 82 6.37 -21.20 37.83
CA ASP A 82 5.42 -20.09 38.01
C ASP A 82 5.24 -19.27 36.71
N ALA A 83 6.31 -19.11 35.92
CA ALA A 83 6.23 -18.49 34.60
C ALA A 83 5.43 -19.34 33.59
N PHE A 84 5.53 -20.67 33.64
CA PHE A 84 4.68 -21.58 32.87
C PHE A 84 3.21 -21.46 33.25
N LEU A 85 2.90 -21.43 34.55
CA LEU A 85 1.53 -21.21 35.04
C LEU A 85 0.98 -19.84 34.62
N HIS A 86 1.84 -18.81 34.57
CA HIS A 86 1.43 -17.51 34.05
C HIS A 86 1.14 -17.58 32.55
N PHE A 87 2.02 -18.20 31.77
CA PHE A 87 1.87 -18.36 30.32
C PHE A 87 0.58 -19.10 29.96
N ASP A 88 0.28 -20.22 30.62
CA ASP A 88 -0.88 -21.07 30.30
C ASP A 88 -2.23 -20.38 30.52
N LYS A 89 -2.28 -19.27 31.28
CA LYS A 89 -3.48 -18.44 31.44
C LYS A 89 -3.89 -17.70 30.15
N PHE A 90 -2.96 -17.50 29.22
CA PHE A 90 -3.21 -16.73 27.99
C PHE A 90 -3.47 -17.64 26.81
N HIS A 91 -4.63 -17.52 26.17
CA HIS A 91 -4.84 -18.14 24.86
C HIS A 91 -3.88 -17.55 23.82
N ASN A 92 -3.67 -18.30 22.73
CA ASN A 92 -2.90 -17.80 21.61
C ASN A 92 -3.51 -16.49 21.10
N PRO A 93 -2.74 -15.39 21.10
CA PRO A 93 -3.27 -14.09 20.72
C PRO A 93 -3.43 -13.95 19.20
N PHE A 94 -2.83 -14.85 18.40
CA PHE A 94 -2.91 -14.82 16.95
C PHE A 94 -4.15 -15.58 16.48
N PRO A 95 -4.83 -15.07 15.44
CA PRO A 95 -5.93 -15.78 14.83
C PRO A 95 -5.42 -17.03 14.09
N PRO A 96 -6.17 -18.15 14.10
CA PRO A 96 -5.79 -19.35 13.35
C PRO A 96 -5.61 -19.07 11.85
N PRO A 97 -4.70 -19.77 11.15
CA PRO A 97 -4.55 -19.66 9.71
C PRO A 97 -5.89 -19.85 8.98
N GLY A 98 -6.19 -18.97 8.03
CA GLY A 98 -7.43 -19.02 7.25
C GLY A 98 -8.69 -18.49 7.96
N SER A 99 -8.61 -18.05 9.22
CA SER A 99 -9.77 -17.47 9.93
C SER A 99 -10.14 -16.05 9.48
N HIS A 100 -9.27 -15.36 8.75
CA HIS A 100 -9.52 -14.04 8.18
C HIS A 100 -9.41 -14.07 6.65
N ASN A 101 -10.20 -13.22 6.01
CA ASN A 101 -10.33 -13.21 4.56
C ASN A 101 -9.24 -12.39 3.86
N PHE A 102 -7.98 -12.73 4.12
CA PHE A 102 -6.84 -12.14 3.41
C PHE A 102 -6.99 -12.33 1.89
N GLN A 103 -7.63 -13.42 1.45
CA GLN A 103 -7.88 -13.69 0.03
C GLN A 103 -8.79 -12.65 -0.62
N GLU A 104 -9.94 -12.33 -0.03
CA GLU A 104 -10.84 -11.30 -0.58
C GLU A 104 -10.18 -9.92 -0.62
N MET A 105 -9.46 -9.54 0.46
CA MET A 105 -8.72 -8.27 0.48
C MET A 105 -7.70 -8.19 -0.66
N ARG A 106 -6.91 -9.25 -0.86
CA ARG A 106 -5.94 -9.36 -1.97
C ARG A 106 -6.61 -9.28 -3.33
N GLN A 107 -7.70 -10.00 -3.52
CA GLN A 107 -8.44 -9.99 -4.78
C GLN A 107 -8.94 -8.59 -5.10
N CYS A 108 -9.54 -7.88 -4.13
CA CYS A 108 -9.97 -6.50 -4.30
C CYS A 108 -8.80 -5.58 -4.70
N PHE A 109 -7.70 -5.60 -3.95
CA PHE A 109 -6.57 -4.71 -4.22
C PHE A 109 -5.88 -5.02 -5.56
N SER A 110 -5.81 -6.30 -5.93
CA SER A 110 -5.30 -6.71 -7.24
C SER A 110 -6.20 -6.24 -8.39
N GLN A 111 -7.53 -6.35 -8.23
CA GLN A 111 -8.49 -5.86 -9.22
C GLN A 111 -8.41 -4.34 -9.37
N LEU A 112 -8.33 -3.59 -8.27
CA LEU A 112 -8.13 -2.14 -8.32
C LEU A 112 -6.83 -1.80 -9.06
N ARG A 113 -5.71 -2.42 -8.67
CA ARG A 113 -4.41 -2.21 -9.30
C ARG A 113 -4.46 -2.48 -10.80
N HIS A 114 -5.09 -3.58 -11.21
CA HIS A 114 -5.25 -3.91 -12.62
C HIS A 114 -6.00 -2.80 -13.36
N LYS A 115 -7.09 -2.27 -12.78
CA LYS A 115 -7.83 -1.17 -13.39
C LYS A 115 -7.04 0.13 -13.47
N LEU A 116 -6.32 0.49 -12.39
CA LEU A 116 -5.47 1.68 -12.36
C LEU A 116 -4.39 1.58 -13.44
N ASN A 117 -3.75 0.41 -13.60
CA ASN A 117 -2.79 0.16 -14.66
C ASN A 117 -3.41 0.29 -16.06
N GLN A 118 -4.60 -0.28 -16.30
CA GLN A 118 -5.30 -0.10 -17.57
C GLN A 118 -5.55 1.38 -17.90
N ARG A 119 -6.01 2.17 -16.92
CA ARG A 119 -6.24 3.62 -17.08
C ARG A 119 -4.94 4.38 -17.36
N LEU A 120 -3.90 4.05 -16.61
CA LEU A 120 -2.57 4.61 -16.77
C LEU A 120 -1.99 4.33 -18.16
N HIS A 121 -2.13 3.11 -18.69
CA HIS A 121 -1.73 2.78 -20.06
C HIS A 121 -2.50 3.61 -21.10
N LYS A 122 -3.82 3.74 -20.94
CA LYS A 122 -4.66 4.57 -21.84
C LYS A 122 -4.24 6.04 -21.80
N SER A 123 -4.05 6.60 -20.61
CA SER A 123 -3.65 7.99 -20.41
C SER A 123 -2.26 8.29 -21.00
N ARG A 124 -1.27 7.42 -20.73
CA ARG A 124 0.06 7.52 -21.37
C ARG A 124 -0.03 7.45 -22.90
N SER A 125 -0.94 6.64 -23.44
CA SER A 125 -1.16 6.57 -24.89
C SER A 125 -1.69 7.88 -25.48
N ARG A 126 -2.67 8.49 -24.82
CA ARG A 126 -3.24 9.79 -25.24
C ARG A 126 -2.19 10.90 -25.23
N ILE A 127 -1.39 10.99 -24.16
CA ILE A 127 -0.26 11.94 -24.08
C ILE A 127 0.73 11.72 -25.24
N ARG A 128 1.11 10.48 -25.53
CA ARG A 128 2.02 10.17 -26.63
C ARG A 128 1.43 10.59 -27.97
N LEU A 129 0.15 10.32 -28.20
CA LEU A 129 -0.55 10.70 -29.43
C LEU A 129 -0.61 12.23 -29.59
N ALA A 130 -0.98 12.95 -28.52
CA ALA A 130 -1.06 14.42 -28.52
C ALA A 130 0.31 15.07 -28.82
N ARG A 131 1.39 14.54 -28.23
CA ARG A 131 2.76 14.99 -28.52
C ARG A 131 3.14 14.74 -29.98
N ARG A 132 2.83 13.56 -30.52
CA ARG A 132 3.08 13.25 -31.94
C ARG A 132 2.30 14.16 -32.88
N ALA A 133 1.02 14.41 -32.59
CA ALA A 133 0.19 15.32 -33.37
C ALA A 133 0.72 16.77 -33.31
N THR A 134 1.16 17.22 -32.14
CA THR A 134 1.75 18.56 -31.95
C THR A 134 3.06 18.70 -32.73
N LEU A 135 3.93 17.68 -32.70
CA LEU A 135 5.16 17.64 -33.49
C LEU A 135 4.86 17.67 -35.00
N ALA A 136 3.92 16.84 -35.46
CA ALA A 136 3.53 16.79 -36.87
C ALA A 136 2.94 18.13 -37.33
N SER A 137 2.10 18.76 -36.50
CA SER A 137 1.55 20.09 -36.77
C SER A 137 2.64 21.16 -36.85
N ALA A 138 3.62 21.14 -35.93
CA ALA A 138 4.72 22.10 -35.95
C ALA A 138 5.57 21.96 -37.23
N LEU A 139 5.88 20.72 -37.63
CA LEU A 139 6.60 20.44 -38.88
C LEU A 139 5.82 20.92 -40.11
N CYS A 140 4.50 20.72 -40.13
CA CYS A 140 3.63 21.19 -41.22
C CYS A 140 3.59 22.72 -41.30
N VAL A 141 3.51 23.42 -40.17
CA VAL A 141 3.54 24.89 -40.12
C VAL A 141 4.89 25.40 -40.65
N VAL A 142 6.01 24.84 -40.18
CA VAL A 142 7.35 25.23 -40.66
C VAL A 142 7.47 24.99 -42.17
N GLY A 143 7.09 23.81 -42.65
CA GLY A 143 7.10 23.47 -44.08
C GLY A 143 6.25 24.45 -44.91
N SER A 144 5.07 24.80 -44.43
CA SER A 144 4.18 25.76 -45.10
C SER A 144 4.79 27.16 -45.14
N THR A 145 5.38 27.64 -44.04
CA THR A 145 6.03 28.95 -44.02
C THR A 145 7.23 29.05 -44.97
N VAL A 146 8.05 27.99 -45.05
CA VAL A 146 9.18 27.92 -45.98
C VAL A 146 8.69 27.92 -47.43
N ALA A 147 7.64 27.15 -47.73
CA ALA A 147 7.05 27.11 -49.07
C ALA A 147 6.50 28.48 -49.49
N ILE A 148 5.75 29.17 -48.60
CA ILE A 148 5.22 30.52 -48.85
C ILE A 148 6.37 31.51 -49.12
N ALA A 149 7.42 31.50 -48.29
CA ALA A 149 8.57 32.38 -48.46
C ALA A 149 9.29 32.14 -49.81
N ALA A 150 9.51 30.88 -50.18
CA ALA A 150 10.13 30.52 -51.46
C ALA A 150 9.27 30.97 -52.64
N SER A 151 7.96 30.74 -52.60
CA SER A 151 7.03 31.20 -53.66
C SER A 151 7.02 32.72 -53.79
N ALA A 152 7.03 33.46 -52.68
CA ALA A 152 7.08 34.93 -52.70
C ALA A 152 8.36 35.46 -53.37
N VAL A 153 9.52 34.83 -53.12
CA VAL A 153 10.80 35.19 -53.77
C VAL A 153 10.71 34.98 -55.27
N VAL A 154 10.22 33.82 -55.73
CA VAL A 154 10.08 33.51 -57.16
C VAL A 154 9.16 34.51 -57.86
N ILE A 155 8.03 34.85 -57.24
CA ILE A 155 7.10 35.85 -57.77
C ILE A 155 7.77 37.23 -57.87
N ALA A 156 8.46 37.68 -56.81
CA ALA A 156 9.16 38.96 -56.80
C ALA A 156 10.28 39.03 -57.86
N THR A 157 10.95 37.90 -58.16
CA THR A 157 11.97 37.85 -59.22
C THR A 157 11.40 37.94 -60.63
N HIS A 158 10.16 37.48 -60.85
CA HIS A 158 9.53 37.46 -62.17
C HIS A 158 8.51 38.58 -62.40
N ALA A 159 8.13 39.35 -61.37
CA ALA A 159 7.19 40.46 -61.47
C ALA A 159 7.72 41.74 -60.79
N LEU A 160 8.04 42.77 -61.57
CA LEU A 160 8.28 44.14 -61.10
C LEU A 160 6.95 44.83 -60.74
N ALA A 161 6.21 44.33 -59.74
CA ALA A 161 4.94 44.93 -59.33
C ALA A 161 4.81 45.09 -57.81
N ALA A 162 4.27 46.25 -57.45
CA ALA A 162 4.18 46.86 -56.14
C ALA A 162 3.53 46.00 -55.04
N ILE A 163 4.02 46.24 -53.82
CA ILE A 163 3.60 45.68 -52.54
C ILE A 163 2.08 45.69 -52.42
N VAL A 164 1.46 44.49 -52.45
CA VAL A 164 0.12 44.30 -51.89
C VAL A 164 0.30 43.95 -50.41
N ALA A 165 -0.09 44.87 -49.54
CA ALA A 165 -0.19 44.64 -48.10
C ALA A 165 -1.13 43.46 -47.85
N CYS A 166 -0.58 42.31 -47.50
CA CYS A 166 -1.34 41.11 -47.18
C CYS A 166 -1.31 40.94 -45.64
N PRO A 167 -2.40 41.23 -44.91
CA PRO A 167 -2.45 41.02 -43.47
C PRO A 167 -2.76 39.53 -43.20
N PHE A 168 -1.80 38.65 -43.46
CA PHE A 168 -1.88 37.24 -43.04
C PHE A 168 -0.89 36.90 -41.93
N CYS A 169 -0.44 37.90 -41.17
CA CYS A 169 0.25 37.71 -39.90
C CYS A 169 -0.76 37.41 -38.77
N THR A 170 -1.50 36.30 -38.84
CA THR A 170 -2.26 35.80 -37.68
C THR A 170 -2.17 34.31 -37.45
N THR A 171 -1.49 33.53 -38.29
CA THR A 171 -1.37 32.08 -38.07
C THR A 171 -0.33 31.69 -37.01
N ALA A 172 0.54 32.61 -36.58
CA ALA A 172 1.49 32.37 -35.49
C ALA A 172 0.83 32.29 -34.10
N ALA A 173 -0.42 32.75 -33.95
CA ALA A 173 -1.14 32.75 -32.67
C ALA A 173 -1.81 31.41 -32.33
N TYR A 174 -1.82 30.42 -33.23
CA TYR A 174 -2.45 29.11 -33.02
C TYR A 174 -1.46 27.99 -32.71
N LEU A 175 -0.27 28.30 -32.16
CA LEU A 175 0.46 27.27 -31.41
C LEU A 175 -0.42 26.86 -30.21
N PRO A 176 -0.71 25.58 -30.01
CA PRO A 176 -1.76 25.17 -29.11
C PRO A 176 -1.26 25.24 -27.67
N ALA A 177 -1.27 26.44 -27.08
CA ALA A 177 -1.13 26.63 -25.64
C ALA A 177 -2.10 25.71 -24.88
N ASN A 178 -3.27 25.46 -25.46
CA ASN A 178 -4.28 24.53 -24.95
C ASN A 178 -3.80 23.05 -24.94
N ASN A 179 -3.09 22.58 -25.98
CA ASN A 179 -2.55 21.20 -25.98
C ASN A 179 -1.47 21.01 -24.91
N ASN A 180 -0.63 22.03 -24.68
CA ASN A 180 0.38 21.98 -23.63
C ASN A 180 -0.25 21.95 -22.22
N PHE A 181 -1.32 22.71 -21.99
CA PHE A 181 -2.06 22.67 -20.73
C PHE A 181 -2.76 21.33 -20.50
N LEU A 182 -3.49 20.81 -21.49
CA LEU A 182 -4.15 19.50 -21.44
C LEU A 182 -3.14 18.36 -21.21
N THR A 183 -2.00 18.40 -21.91
CA THR A 183 -0.92 17.42 -21.74
C THR A 183 -0.30 17.49 -20.34
N ARG A 184 -0.16 18.68 -19.75
CA ARG A 184 0.33 18.84 -18.36
C ARG A 184 -0.68 18.30 -17.34
N LYS A 185 -1.97 18.61 -17.48
CA LYS A 185 -3.04 18.08 -16.62
C LYS A 185 -3.09 16.55 -16.71
N GLU A 186 -3.03 16.00 -17.92
CA GLU A 186 -3.03 14.55 -18.12
C GLU A 186 -1.76 13.89 -17.59
N ALA A 187 -0.59 14.54 -17.68
CA ALA A 187 0.65 14.05 -17.08
C ALA A 187 0.62 14.03 -15.55
N ALA A 188 0.03 15.04 -14.90
CA ALA A 188 -0.18 15.06 -13.46
C ALA A 188 -1.09 13.91 -13.01
N HIS A 189 -2.19 13.70 -13.75
CA HIS A 189 -3.11 12.59 -13.54
C HIS A 189 -2.44 11.21 -13.74
N VAL A 190 -1.54 11.06 -14.73
CA VAL A 190 -0.71 9.84 -14.88
C VAL A 190 0.14 9.61 -13.63
N LYS A 191 0.80 10.63 -13.08
CA LYS A 191 1.64 10.48 -11.87
C LYS A 191 0.81 10.01 -10.67
N GLN A 192 -0.40 10.54 -10.53
CA GLN A 192 -1.31 10.16 -9.45
C GLN A 192 -1.81 8.72 -9.57
N LEU A 193 -2.27 8.31 -10.75
CA LEU A 193 -2.68 6.92 -11.02
C LEU A 193 -1.54 5.93 -10.80
N ASP A 194 -0.33 6.30 -11.21
CA ASP A 194 0.90 5.52 -11.06
C ASP A 194 1.27 5.36 -9.58
N ALA A 195 1.13 6.43 -8.78
CA ALA A 195 1.31 6.39 -7.34
C ALA A 195 0.26 5.51 -6.65
N ALA A 196 -1.02 5.59 -7.05
CA ALA A 196 -2.09 4.76 -6.50
C ALA A 196 -1.92 3.28 -6.85
N ALA A 197 -1.53 2.97 -8.09
CA ALA A 197 -1.26 1.60 -8.53
C ALA A 197 -0.07 0.97 -7.79
N ARG A 198 1.00 1.75 -7.55
CA ARG A 198 2.12 1.32 -6.70
C ARG A 198 1.69 1.09 -5.25
N GLY A 199 0.87 1.99 -4.68
CA GLY A 199 0.33 1.82 -3.33
C GLY A 199 -0.46 0.51 -3.18
N ALA A 200 -1.33 0.20 -4.15
CA ALA A 200 -2.08 -1.06 -4.15
C ALA A 200 -1.18 -2.31 -4.34
N TYR A 201 -0.03 -2.18 -4.99
CA TYR A 201 0.95 -3.28 -5.06
C TYR A 201 1.65 -3.52 -3.73
N VAL A 202 2.17 -2.46 -3.11
CA VAL A 202 2.83 -2.52 -1.80
C VAL A 202 1.88 -3.12 -0.76
N LEU A 203 0.63 -2.66 -0.74
CA LEU A 203 -0.39 -3.18 0.16
C LEU A 203 -0.64 -4.69 0.00
N ASN A 204 -0.68 -5.21 -1.23
CA ASN A 204 -0.84 -6.66 -1.45
C ASN A 204 0.36 -7.44 -0.90
N ASN A 205 1.58 -6.96 -1.13
CA ASN A 205 2.78 -7.61 -0.64
C ASN A 205 2.86 -7.58 0.90
N ASP A 206 2.47 -6.47 1.52
CA ASP A 206 2.39 -6.36 2.97
C ASP A 206 1.37 -7.34 3.53
N LEU A 207 0.18 -7.46 2.92
CA LEU A 207 -0.83 -8.45 3.34
C LEU A 207 -0.35 -9.89 3.22
N ASP A 208 0.35 -10.25 2.14
CA ASP A 208 0.94 -11.58 1.99
C ASP A 208 2.03 -11.86 3.03
N THR A 209 2.76 -10.83 3.44
CA THR A 209 3.80 -10.96 4.46
C THR A 209 3.18 -11.06 5.84
N ILE A 210 2.19 -10.24 6.15
CA ILE A 210 1.40 -10.28 7.39
C ILE A 210 0.75 -11.65 7.55
N ASP A 211 0.04 -12.16 6.54
CA ASP A 211 -0.64 -13.47 6.58
C ASP A 211 0.35 -14.61 6.92
N ARG A 212 1.52 -14.62 6.27
CA ARG A 212 2.59 -15.60 6.54
C ARG A 212 3.20 -15.45 7.93
N LEU A 213 3.45 -14.23 8.40
CA LEU A 213 3.99 -13.97 9.74
C LEU A 213 2.99 -14.39 10.82
N VAL A 214 1.71 -14.08 10.64
CA VAL A 214 0.64 -14.46 11.57
C VAL A 214 0.52 -15.98 11.67
N ALA A 215 0.56 -16.71 10.54
CA ALA A 215 0.53 -18.17 10.56
C ALA A 215 1.73 -18.77 11.31
N ARG A 216 2.94 -18.27 11.05
CA ARG A 216 4.17 -18.73 11.75
C ARG A 216 4.13 -18.44 13.25
N LEU A 217 3.66 -17.25 13.62
CA LEU A 217 3.51 -16.85 15.02
C LEU A 217 2.43 -17.69 15.71
N TYR A 218 1.31 -17.97 15.05
CA TYR A 218 0.29 -18.87 15.57
C TYR A 218 0.87 -20.25 15.88
N ASP A 219 1.55 -20.87 14.91
CA ASP A 219 2.13 -22.21 15.06
C ASP A 219 3.22 -22.24 16.14
N ALA A 220 4.08 -21.22 16.20
CA ALA A 220 5.13 -21.11 17.23
C ALA A 220 4.53 -21.00 18.64
N VAL A 221 3.48 -20.19 18.80
CA VAL A 221 2.78 -20.03 20.08
C VAL A 221 2.08 -21.33 20.49
N GLU A 222 1.38 -22.01 19.58
CA GLU A 222 0.74 -23.30 19.89
C GLU A 222 1.77 -24.38 20.28
N SER A 223 2.92 -24.41 19.58
CA SER A 223 4.02 -25.33 19.88
C SER A 223 4.56 -25.10 21.30
N ASP A 224 4.91 -23.85 21.65
CA ASP A 224 5.40 -23.52 22.98
C ASP A 224 4.33 -23.80 24.05
N ARG A 225 3.06 -23.52 23.75
CA ARG A 225 1.92 -23.78 24.65
C ARG A 225 1.73 -25.27 24.92
N TYR A 226 1.89 -26.11 23.91
CA TYR A 226 1.87 -27.56 24.05
C TYR A 226 3.04 -28.05 24.94
N LEU A 227 4.26 -27.59 24.68
CA LEU A 227 5.44 -27.94 25.48
C LEU A 227 5.30 -27.53 26.95
N ILE A 228 4.81 -26.31 27.19
CA ILE A 228 4.60 -25.78 28.53
C ILE A 228 3.56 -26.60 29.29
N ARG A 229 2.44 -26.97 28.64
CA ARG A 229 1.41 -27.82 29.26
C ARG A 229 1.93 -29.20 29.62
N LEU A 230 2.70 -29.83 28.74
CA LEU A 230 3.35 -31.11 29.03
C LEU A 230 4.30 -31.00 30.25
N GLY A 231 5.02 -29.89 30.37
CA GLY A 231 5.84 -29.59 31.54
C GLY A 231 5.03 -29.42 32.83
N LEU A 232 3.92 -28.68 32.76
CA LEU A 232 3.02 -28.46 33.90
C LEU A 232 2.40 -29.78 34.41
N GLU A 233 2.04 -30.70 33.52
CA GLU A 233 1.49 -32.02 33.87
C GLU A 233 2.48 -32.88 34.67
N ARG A 234 3.80 -32.67 34.50
CA ARG A 234 4.86 -33.36 35.24
C ARG A 234 5.21 -32.68 36.58
N GLY A 235 4.59 -31.54 36.87
CA GLY A 235 4.85 -30.77 38.09
C GLY A 235 6.25 -30.14 38.12
N LYS A 236 6.78 -29.92 39.31
CA LYS A 236 8.06 -29.21 39.54
C LYS A 236 9.30 -30.09 39.37
N GLU A 237 9.23 -31.10 38.52
CA GLU A 237 10.37 -31.95 38.21
C GLU A 237 11.47 -31.13 37.53
N VAL A 238 12.63 -30.98 38.20
CA VAL A 238 13.72 -30.09 37.76
C VAL A 238 14.17 -30.40 36.34
N TYR A 239 14.28 -31.68 35.98
CA TYR A 239 14.67 -32.09 34.63
C TYR A 239 13.67 -31.61 33.58
N THR A 240 12.38 -31.91 33.76
CA THR A 240 11.31 -31.53 32.84
C THR A 240 11.21 -30.00 32.70
N VAL A 241 11.21 -29.27 33.81
CA VAL A 241 11.14 -27.80 33.78
C VAL A 241 12.36 -27.20 33.07
N THR A 242 13.55 -27.73 33.34
CA THR A 242 14.79 -27.29 32.66
C THR A 242 14.71 -27.54 31.16
N GLU A 243 14.21 -28.71 30.73
CA GLU A 243 14.13 -29.06 29.31
C GLU A 243 13.10 -28.21 28.57
N VAL A 244 11.91 -28.01 29.14
CA VAL A 244 10.89 -27.11 28.55
C VAL A 244 11.45 -25.68 28.42
N MET A 245 12.14 -25.16 29.44
CA MET A 245 12.77 -23.84 29.38
C MET A 245 13.81 -23.73 28.25
N LYS A 246 14.64 -24.76 28.07
CA LYS A 246 15.63 -24.82 26.97
C LYS A 246 14.95 -24.81 25.59
N GLN A 247 13.86 -25.56 25.43
CA GLN A 247 13.14 -25.60 24.14
C GLN A 247 12.48 -24.25 23.84
N VAL A 248 11.80 -23.64 24.81
CA VAL A 248 11.22 -22.29 24.66
C VAL A 248 12.31 -21.24 24.35
N GLN A 249 13.48 -21.34 24.99
CA GLN A 249 14.61 -20.44 24.72
C GLN A 249 15.09 -20.52 23.27
N ARG A 250 15.17 -21.72 22.68
CA ARG A 250 15.62 -21.91 21.29
C ARG A 250 14.73 -21.17 20.30
N ASN A 251 13.42 -21.13 20.57
CA ASN A 251 12.44 -20.49 19.71
C ASN A 251 12.32 -18.98 19.95
N GLN A 252 12.76 -18.50 21.12
CA GLN A 252 12.49 -17.14 21.58
C GLN A 252 13.06 -16.04 20.67
N VAL A 253 14.32 -16.15 20.24
CA VAL A 253 14.94 -15.12 19.40
C VAL A 253 14.20 -14.99 18.07
N TYR A 254 13.87 -16.13 17.47
CA TYR A 254 13.07 -16.20 16.25
C TYR A 254 11.67 -15.60 16.45
N LEU A 255 10.98 -15.96 17.53
CA LEU A 255 9.66 -15.44 17.86
C LEU A 255 9.68 -13.91 18.05
N MET A 256 10.64 -13.38 18.81
CA MET A 256 10.73 -11.93 19.04
C MET A 256 11.02 -11.17 17.75
N HIS A 257 11.86 -11.72 16.87
CA HIS A 257 12.09 -11.18 15.53
C HIS A 257 10.80 -11.16 14.70
N GLN A 258 10.08 -12.28 14.63
CA GLN A 258 8.80 -12.38 13.92
C GLN A 258 7.74 -11.39 14.45
N LEU A 259 7.70 -11.15 15.77
CA LEU A 259 6.81 -10.13 16.36
C LEU A 259 7.20 -8.71 15.94
N GLY A 260 8.50 -8.42 15.84
CA GLY A 260 9.02 -7.16 15.32
C GLY A 260 8.66 -6.96 13.85
N ASP A 261 8.96 -7.96 13.02
CA ASP A 261 8.62 -7.96 11.59
C ASP A 261 7.11 -7.72 11.37
N LEU A 262 6.27 -8.40 12.15
CA LEU A 262 4.82 -8.25 12.04
C LEU A 262 4.38 -6.82 12.40
N GLU A 263 4.92 -6.23 13.47
CA GLU A 263 4.61 -4.85 13.85
C GLU A 263 5.07 -3.83 12.80
N GLU A 264 6.24 -4.03 12.20
CA GLU A 264 6.74 -3.19 11.11
C GLU A 264 5.82 -3.28 9.89
N HIS A 265 5.50 -4.48 9.42
CA HIS A 265 4.62 -4.67 8.27
C HIS A 265 3.18 -4.17 8.52
N ILE A 266 2.67 -4.25 9.76
CA ILE A 266 1.41 -3.60 10.13
C ILE A 266 1.49 -2.08 9.95
N CYS A 267 2.58 -1.44 10.40
CA CYS A 267 2.79 -0.01 10.21
C CYS A 267 2.92 0.38 8.73
N LEU A 268 3.68 -0.39 7.94
CA LEU A 268 3.81 -0.21 6.49
C LEU A 268 2.45 -0.33 5.79
N CYS A 269 1.66 -1.34 6.16
CA CYS A 269 0.31 -1.55 5.65
C CYS A 269 -0.60 -0.33 5.93
N PHE A 270 -0.62 0.20 7.16
CA PHE A 270 -1.38 1.42 7.48
C PHE A 270 -0.97 2.62 6.63
N ASN A 271 0.33 2.84 6.47
CA ASN A 271 0.86 3.94 5.66
C ASN A 271 0.48 3.78 4.18
N ALA A 272 0.57 2.56 3.64
CA ALA A 272 0.17 2.25 2.28
C ALA A 272 -1.34 2.47 2.06
N VAL A 273 -2.18 2.02 3.01
CA VAL A 273 -3.62 2.24 3.01
C VAL A 273 -3.96 3.72 2.97
N ASN A 274 -3.45 4.51 3.94
CA ASN A 274 -3.76 5.94 4.04
C ASN A 274 -3.26 6.74 2.84
N ARG A 275 -2.07 6.41 2.32
CA ARG A 275 -1.55 7.02 1.11
C ARG A 275 -2.46 6.75 -0.10
N ALA A 276 -2.87 5.49 -0.28
CA ALA A 276 -3.75 5.13 -1.39
C ALA A 276 -5.15 5.74 -1.23
N ARG A 277 -5.73 5.76 -0.02
CA ARG A 277 -6.98 6.47 0.27
C ARG A 277 -6.91 7.94 -0.12
N SER A 278 -5.83 8.63 0.25
CA SER A 278 -5.62 10.04 -0.08
C SER A 278 -5.51 10.29 -1.59
N LEU A 279 -4.75 9.45 -2.30
CA LEU A 279 -4.59 9.55 -3.76
C LEU A 279 -5.89 9.28 -4.52
N LEU A 280 -6.69 8.32 -4.05
CA LEU A 280 -7.97 7.98 -4.67
C LEU A 280 -9.05 9.03 -4.38
N LEU A 281 -9.03 9.67 -3.20
CA LEU A 281 -9.94 10.77 -2.90
C LEU A 281 -9.65 11.99 -3.79
N GLN A 282 -8.38 12.35 -3.94
CA GLN A 282 -7.96 13.40 -4.89
C GLN A 282 -8.42 13.08 -6.32
N GLU A 283 -8.38 11.81 -6.71
CA GLU A 283 -8.81 11.36 -8.02
C GLU A 283 -10.33 11.58 -8.18
N ILE A 284 -11.15 11.23 -7.18
CA ILE A 284 -12.59 11.49 -7.23
C ILE A 284 -12.89 12.98 -7.43
N HIS A 285 -12.24 13.87 -6.67
CA HIS A 285 -12.44 15.32 -6.78
C HIS A 285 -12.06 15.88 -8.17
N LEU A 286 -11.00 15.35 -8.80
CA LEU A 286 -10.60 15.78 -10.14
C LEU A 286 -11.63 15.43 -11.23
N TYR A 287 -12.46 14.41 -11.03
CA TYR A 287 -13.55 14.05 -11.96
C TYR A 287 -14.88 14.75 -11.66
N GLN A 288 -14.97 15.53 -10.58
CA GLN A 288 -16.14 16.34 -10.23
C GLN A 288 -16.09 17.76 -10.82
N THR A 289 -14.90 18.28 -11.13
CA THR A 289 -14.79 19.57 -11.82
C THR A 289 -15.21 19.40 -13.28
N PRO A 290 -16.23 20.13 -13.77
CA PRO A 290 -16.61 20.07 -15.17
C PRO A 290 -15.38 20.43 -16.00
N SER A 291 -15.09 19.65 -17.03
CA SER A 291 -14.29 20.13 -18.14
C SER A 291 -15.10 21.25 -18.80
N SER A 292 -14.97 22.47 -18.27
CA SER A 292 -15.46 23.69 -18.90
C SER A 292 -14.88 23.71 -20.31
N SER A 293 -15.82 23.63 -21.25
CA SER A 293 -15.62 23.57 -22.70
C SER A 293 -15.03 24.86 -23.22
#